data_AF-A0A2S5Y5U6-F1
#
_entry.id   AF-A0A2S5Y5U6-F1
#
_cell.length_a   1.000
_cell.length_b   1.000
_cell.length_c   1.000
_cell.angle_alpha   90.00
_cell.angle_beta   90.00
_cell.angle_gamma   90.00
#
_symmetry.space_group_name_H-M   'P 1'
#
loop_
_entity.id
_entity.type
_entity.pdbx_description
1 polymer ?
#
loop_
_entity_poly.entity_id
_entity_poly.type
_entity_poly.pdbx_seq_one_letter_code
_entity_poly.pdbx_strand_id
1 'polypeptide(L)'
;MTLGLRIRALVGTAVNPPAVPGFILSQFAPSVLDAANRALRDAALTEAERTLTGILLLTPCGDSETRDIVKQILDEHRRLSPLLLVQSTPTSIAGKIAADWGLTGPITTLATEQKLDGPVVAAIAVELLSDDDLTALLVIRQTPPTADTPALAAASVLSRKERT
;
A
#
# COMPACT_ATOMS: atom_id res chain seq x y z
N MET A 1 -28.81 -3.64 -3.74
CA MET A 1 -28.18 -4.86 -3.17
C MET A 1 -26.89 -4.41 -2.49
N THR A 2 -26.66 -4.80 -1.23
CA THR A 2 -25.43 -4.42 -0.53
C THR A 2 -24.35 -5.48 -0.80
N LEU A 3 -23.24 -5.07 -1.42
CA LEU A 3 -22.08 -5.95 -1.64
C LEU A 3 -21.43 -6.27 -0.28
N GLY A 4 -21.28 -7.55 0.03
CA GLY A 4 -20.59 -8.00 1.25
C GLY A 4 -19.10 -8.19 1.00
N LEU A 5 -18.26 -7.78 1.97
CA LEU A 5 -16.81 -8.00 1.92
C LEU A 5 -16.39 -9.23 2.73
N ARG A 6 -15.40 -9.97 2.22
CA ARG A 6 -14.68 -11.04 2.90
C ARG A 6 -13.22 -10.66 3.03
N ILE A 7 -12.70 -10.69 4.26
CA ILE A 7 -11.26 -10.58 4.55
C ILE A 7 -10.60 -11.94 4.24
N ARG A 8 -9.61 -11.95 3.35
CA ARG A 8 -8.80 -13.11 2.98
C ARG A 8 -7.52 -13.19 3.80
N ALA A 9 -6.95 -12.03 4.13
CA ALA A 9 -5.79 -11.90 5.00
C ALA A 9 -5.84 -10.56 5.75
N LEU A 10 -5.24 -10.53 6.94
CA LEU A 10 -5.00 -9.33 7.72
C LEU A 10 -3.66 -9.48 8.42
N VAL A 11 -2.71 -8.62 8.10
CA VAL A 11 -1.37 -8.66 8.67
C VAL A 11 -1.06 -7.36 9.41
N GLY A 12 -0.50 -7.51 10.60
CA GLY A 12 -0.06 -6.40 11.42
C GLY A 12 1.27 -5.79 10.95
N THR A 13 1.75 -4.84 11.73
CA THR A 13 2.98 -4.10 11.47
C THR A 13 4.22 -4.94 11.79
N ALA A 14 5.22 -4.94 10.90
CA ALA A 14 6.54 -5.48 11.17
C ALA A 14 7.52 -4.35 11.55
N VAL A 15 8.43 -4.64 12.49
CA VAL A 15 9.51 -3.74 12.87
C VAL A 15 10.76 -4.15 12.08
N ASN A 16 11.39 -3.20 11.38
CA ASN A 16 12.55 -3.40 10.50
C ASN A 16 12.29 -4.26 9.25
N PRO A 17 11.49 -3.76 8.29
CA PRO A 17 11.32 -4.41 7.00
C PRO A 17 12.65 -4.48 6.21
N PRO A 18 12.83 -5.47 5.32
CA PRO A 18 14.00 -5.54 4.45
C PRO A 18 14.12 -4.32 3.53
N ALA A 19 15.36 -3.91 3.23
CA ALA A 19 15.62 -2.84 2.28
C ALA A 19 15.07 -3.16 0.88
N VAL A 20 14.61 -2.14 0.17
CA VAL A 20 14.01 -2.29 -1.15
C VAL A 20 14.89 -1.60 -2.19
N PRO A 21 15.46 -2.32 -3.17
CA PRO A 21 16.25 -1.72 -4.23
C PRO A 21 15.47 -0.59 -4.93
N GLY A 22 16.12 0.57 -5.10
CA GLY A 22 15.51 1.78 -5.68
C GLY A 22 14.79 2.70 -4.69
N PHE A 23 14.57 2.26 -3.44
CA PHE A 23 13.99 3.06 -2.36
C PHE A 23 14.99 3.17 -1.21
N ILE A 24 15.75 4.26 -1.20
CA ILE A 24 17.03 4.32 -0.47
C ILE A 24 17.04 5.28 0.73
N LEU A 25 16.01 6.10 0.90
CA LEU A 25 16.02 7.19 1.87
C LEU A 25 15.17 6.98 3.12
N SER A 26 14.10 6.18 3.06
CA SER A 26 13.10 6.09 4.11
C SER A 26 12.66 4.65 4.38
N GLN A 27 11.96 4.45 5.50
CA GLN A 27 11.31 3.17 5.82
C GLN A 27 9.89 3.06 5.24
N PHE A 28 9.41 4.10 4.54
CA PHE A 28 8.08 4.12 3.92
C PHE A 28 7.89 2.95 2.96
N ALA A 29 8.69 2.89 1.89
CA ALA A 29 8.54 1.87 0.86
C ALA A 29 8.86 0.44 1.38
N PRO A 30 9.94 0.23 2.16
CA PRO A 30 10.17 -1.04 2.85
C PRO A 30 8.97 -1.54 3.67
N SER A 31 8.38 -0.69 4.51
CA SER A 31 7.25 -1.11 5.36
C SER A 31 6.01 -1.47 4.54
N VAL A 32 5.69 -0.66 3.52
CA VAL A 32 4.55 -0.90 2.61
C VAL A 32 4.72 -2.21 1.85
N LEU A 33 5.91 -2.46 1.27
CA LEU A 33 6.18 -3.69 0.51
C LEU A 33 6.15 -4.93 1.40
N ASP A 34 6.74 -4.86 2.60
CA ASP A 34 6.73 -5.98 3.54
C ASP A 34 5.30 -6.39 3.94
N ALA A 35 4.47 -5.40 4.32
CA ALA A 35 3.08 -5.66 4.70
C ALA A 35 2.27 -6.23 3.53
N ALA A 36 2.43 -5.67 2.33
CA ALA A 36 1.79 -6.18 1.11
C ALA A 36 2.19 -7.64 0.83
N ASN A 37 3.49 -7.93 0.88
CA ASN A 37 4.01 -9.26 0.63
C ASN A 37 3.47 -10.30 1.62
N ARG A 38 3.37 -9.96 2.91
CA ARG A 38 2.79 -10.85 3.91
C ARG A 38 1.30 -11.08 3.66
N ALA A 39 0.53 -10.02 3.42
CA ALA A 39 -0.90 -10.13 3.17
C ALA A 39 -1.22 -10.95 1.91
N LEU A 40 -0.48 -10.74 0.81
CA LEU A 40 -0.69 -11.49 -0.44
C LEU A 40 -0.32 -12.97 -0.32
N ARG A 41 0.72 -13.32 0.46
CA ARG A 41 1.05 -14.72 0.76
C ARG A 41 -0.04 -15.38 1.59
N ASP A 42 -0.51 -14.72 2.64
CA ASP A 42 -1.51 -15.26 3.57
C ASP A 42 -2.90 -15.38 2.93
N ALA A 43 -3.22 -14.53 1.94
CA ALA A 43 -4.51 -14.53 1.27
C ALA A 43 -4.77 -15.77 0.40
N ALA A 44 -3.70 -16.51 0.04
CA ALA A 44 -3.75 -17.73 -0.76
C ALA A 44 -4.63 -17.62 -2.03
N LEU A 45 -4.54 -16.48 -2.73
CA LEU A 45 -5.28 -16.24 -3.97
C LEU A 45 -4.84 -17.21 -5.07
N THR A 46 -5.79 -17.64 -5.90
CA THR A 46 -5.47 -18.30 -7.17
C THR A 46 -4.74 -17.32 -8.09
N GLU A 47 -4.05 -17.84 -9.12
CA GLU A 47 -3.36 -16.97 -10.08
C GLU A 47 -4.31 -16.01 -10.82
N ALA A 48 -5.50 -16.48 -11.17
CA ALA A 48 -6.53 -15.64 -11.80
C ALA A 48 -7.03 -14.54 -10.84
N GLU A 49 -7.30 -14.88 -9.57
CA GLU A 49 -7.67 -13.88 -8.56
C GLU A 49 -6.54 -12.87 -8.33
N ARG A 50 -5.29 -13.34 -8.20
CA ARG A 50 -4.12 -12.48 -7.98
C ARG A 50 -3.95 -11.49 -9.13
N THR A 51 -4.03 -11.95 -10.38
CA THR A 51 -3.86 -11.09 -11.56
C THR A 51 -4.84 -9.93 -11.54
N LEU A 52 -6.10 -10.19 -11.21
CA LEU A 52 -7.19 -9.20 -11.17
C LEU A 52 -7.33 -8.47 -9.82
N THR A 53 -6.26 -8.45 -9.01
CA THR A 53 -6.25 -7.75 -7.73
C THR A 53 -5.85 -6.28 -7.90
N GLY A 54 -6.65 -5.36 -7.38
CA GLY A 54 -6.30 -3.94 -7.27
C GLY A 54 -5.50 -3.61 -6.00
N ILE A 55 -4.95 -2.40 -5.92
CA ILE A 55 -4.25 -1.88 -4.74
C ILE A 55 -4.92 -0.58 -4.25
N LEU A 56 -5.20 -0.52 -2.94
CA LEU A 56 -5.61 0.69 -2.24
C LEU A 56 -4.57 1.01 -1.14
N LEU A 57 -3.77 2.05 -1.35
CA LEU A 57 -2.77 2.51 -0.37
C LEU A 57 -3.26 3.76 0.36
N LEU A 58 -3.43 3.64 1.67
CA LEU A 58 -3.80 4.71 2.59
C LEU A 58 -2.54 5.24 3.27
N THR A 59 -2.21 6.50 3.06
CA THR A 59 -1.09 7.17 3.72
C THR A 59 -1.39 8.65 3.90
N PRO A 60 -1.47 9.19 5.13
CA PRO A 60 -1.88 10.58 5.33
C PRO A 60 -0.89 11.60 4.76
N CYS A 61 0.40 11.29 4.85
CA CYS A 61 1.48 12.23 4.54
C CYS A 61 2.40 11.76 3.40
N GLY A 62 2.19 10.56 2.86
CA GLY A 62 3.11 9.91 1.93
C GLY A 62 4.45 9.61 2.60
N ASP A 63 5.52 9.61 1.81
CA ASP A 63 6.90 9.48 2.29
C ASP A 63 7.42 10.83 2.81
N SER A 64 7.04 11.15 4.06
CA SER A 64 7.42 12.40 4.71
C SER A 64 8.93 12.49 4.98
N GLU A 65 9.59 11.37 5.28
CA GLU A 65 11.04 11.35 5.53
C GLU A 65 11.82 11.72 4.26
N THR A 66 11.48 11.10 3.13
CA THR A 66 12.09 11.47 1.84
C THR A 66 11.79 12.93 1.50
N ARG A 67 10.58 13.42 1.76
CA ARG A 67 10.22 14.82 1.52
C ARG A 67 11.07 15.79 2.35
N ASP A 68 11.31 15.48 3.63
CA ASP A 68 12.11 16.32 4.52
C ASP A 68 13.59 16.34 4.10
N ILE A 69 14.14 15.18 3.70
CA ILE A 69 15.49 15.08 3.14
C ILE A 69 15.60 15.89 1.84
N VAL A 70 14.63 15.76 0.94
CA VAL A 70 14.59 16.53 -0.33
C VAL A 70 14.53 18.02 -0.04
N LYS A 71 13.71 18.46 0.93
CA LYS A 71 13.64 19.85 1.35
C LYS A 71 15.00 20.36 1.84
N GLN A 72 15.68 19.59 2.69
CA GLN A 72 17.01 19.97 3.19
C GLN A 72 18.03 20.12 2.05
N ILE A 73 18.07 19.18 1.10
CA ILE A 73 18.99 19.26 -0.06
C ILE A 73 18.75 20.53 -0.88
N LEU A 74 17.48 20.91 -1.07
CA LEU A 74 17.10 22.11 -1.80
C LEU A 74 17.46 23.39 -1.04
N ASP A 75 17.22 23.44 0.27
CA ASP A 75 17.57 24.57 1.13
C ASP A 75 19.10 24.80 1.14
N GLU A 76 19.89 23.74 0.99
CA GLU A 76 21.35 23.78 0.86
C GLU A 76 21.84 24.05 -0.58
N HIS A 77 20.93 24.33 -1.53
CA HIS A 77 21.22 24.53 -2.96
C HIS A 77 22.01 23.39 -3.61
N ARG A 78 21.87 22.16 -3.10
CA ARG A 78 22.53 20.97 -3.63
C ARG A 78 21.71 20.33 -4.74
N ARG A 79 22.39 19.54 -5.59
CA ARG A 79 21.72 18.82 -6.70
C ARG A 79 20.90 17.65 -6.15
N LEU A 80 19.66 17.53 -6.61
CA LEU A 80 18.82 16.36 -6.40
C LEU A 80 19.08 15.29 -7.47
N SER A 81 19.15 14.03 -7.06
CA SER A 81 19.13 12.92 -8.01
C SER A 81 17.72 12.77 -8.61
N PRO A 82 17.57 12.60 -9.94
CA PRO A 82 16.27 12.34 -10.56
C PRO A 82 15.53 11.13 -9.98
N LEU A 83 16.27 10.14 -9.45
CA LEU A 83 15.70 8.98 -8.79
C LEU A 83 14.84 9.36 -7.56
N LEU A 84 15.16 10.46 -6.89
CA LEU A 84 14.40 10.94 -5.73
C LEU A 84 12.98 11.33 -6.10
N LEU A 85 12.77 11.86 -7.30
CA LEU A 85 11.44 12.25 -7.80
C LEU A 85 10.55 11.03 -8.05
N VAL A 86 11.13 9.97 -8.60
CA VAL A 86 10.38 8.75 -8.94
C VAL A 86 10.08 7.95 -7.69
N GLN A 87 11.01 7.83 -6.74
CA GLN A 87 10.80 6.99 -5.56
C GLN A 87 9.88 7.63 -4.49
N SER A 88 9.71 8.96 -4.51
CA SER A 88 8.99 9.68 -3.44
C SER A 88 7.48 9.58 -3.50
N THR A 89 6.89 9.04 -4.58
CA THR A 89 5.43 8.94 -4.71
C THR A 89 4.91 7.62 -4.13
N PRO A 90 3.80 7.63 -3.38
CA PRO A 90 3.18 6.39 -2.88
C PRO A 90 2.84 5.40 -3.99
N THR A 91 2.52 5.90 -5.19
CA THR A 91 2.24 5.08 -6.37
C THR A 91 3.45 4.28 -6.85
N SER A 92 4.68 4.71 -6.58
CA SER A 92 5.87 4.00 -7.05
C SER A 92 6.07 2.67 -6.33
N ILE A 93 5.89 2.65 -5.01
CA ILE A 93 5.97 1.37 -4.26
C ILE A 93 4.77 0.48 -4.55
N ALA A 94 3.57 1.06 -4.75
CA ALA A 94 2.40 0.30 -5.17
C ALA A 94 2.60 -0.33 -6.57
N GLY A 95 3.17 0.41 -7.52
CA GLY A 95 3.53 -0.10 -8.85
C GLY A 95 4.57 -1.21 -8.78
N LYS A 96 5.56 -1.09 -7.89
CA LYS A 96 6.50 -2.19 -7.62
C LYS A 96 5.80 -3.44 -7.08
N ILE A 97 4.89 -3.29 -6.11
CA ILE A 97 4.12 -4.42 -5.58
C ILE A 97 3.33 -5.10 -6.70
N ALA A 98 2.66 -4.31 -7.54
CA ALA A 98 1.91 -4.82 -8.68
C ALA A 98 2.81 -5.59 -9.65
N ALA A 99 3.98 -5.03 -10.00
CA ALA A 99 4.94 -5.69 -10.88
C ALA A 99 5.50 -7.00 -10.30
N ASP A 100 5.89 -7.00 -9.02
CA ASP A 100 6.47 -8.17 -8.35
C ASP A 100 5.46 -9.34 -8.24
N TRP A 101 4.16 -9.03 -8.10
CA TRP A 101 3.10 -10.02 -7.92
C TRP A 101 2.25 -10.28 -9.16
N GLY A 102 2.51 -9.58 -10.27
CA GLY A 102 1.72 -9.69 -11.50
C GLY A 102 0.28 -9.18 -11.35
N LEU A 103 0.06 -8.14 -10.54
CA LEU A 103 -1.25 -7.52 -10.34
C LEU A 103 -1.54 -6.53 -11.47
N THR A 104 -2.72 -6.62 -12.07
CA THR A 104 -3.16 -5.76 -13.18
C THR A 104 -4.37 -4.90 -12.82
N GLY A 105 -4.90 -5.02 -11.60
CA GLY A 105 -5.97 -4.17 -11.12
C GLY A 105 -5.53 -2.71 -10.89
N PRO A 106 -6.49 -1.80 -10.66
CA PRO A 106 -6.22 -0.38 -10.46
C PRO A 106 -5.38 -0.14 -9.20
N ILE A 107 -4.53 0.89 -9.26
CA ILE A 107 -3.75 1.38 -8.12
C ILE A 107 -4.33 2.72 -7.68
N THR A 108 -4.88 2.76 -6.48
CA THR A 108 -5.46 3.95 -5.85
C THR A 108 -4.68 4.30 -4.59
N THR A 109 -4.32 5.57 -4.43
CA THR A 109 -3.64 6.07 -3.23
C THR A 109 -4.46 7.19 -2.60
N LEU A 110 -4.72 7.12 -1.29
CA LEU A 110 -5.51 8.12 -0.57
C LEU A 110 -4.73 8.74 0.59
N ALA A 111 -4.75 10.07 0.64
CA ALA A 111 -4.24 10.85 1.76
C ALA A 111 -5.20 10.78 2.95
N THR A 112 -5.04 9.77 3.82
CA THR A 112 -5.97 9.55 4.93
C THR A 112 -5.39 8.73 6.08
N GLU A 113 -5.91 8.94 7.29
CA GLU A 113 -5.53 8.19 8.51
C GLU A 113 -6.46 7.02 8.84
N GLN A 114 -7.49 6.79 8.00
CA GLN A 114 -8.52 5.79 8.23
C GLN A 114 -7.93 4.43 8.60
N LYS A 115 -8.61 3.75 9.52
CA LYS A 115 -8.23 2.40 9.96
C LYS A 115 -8.52 1.40 8.84
N LEU A 116 -7.66 0.40 8.73
CA LEU A 116 -7.71 -0.63 7.69
C LEU A 116 -9.04 -1.41 7.69
N ASP A 117 -9.63 -1.62 8.87
CA ASP A 117 -10.90 -2.30 9.12
C ASP A 117 -12.06 -1.31 9.40
N GLY A 118 -11.85 -0.02 9.16
CA GLY A 118 -12.83 1.02 9.42
C GLY A 118 -13.96 1.05 8.37
N PRO A 119 -15.14 1.60 8.72
CA PRO A 119 -16.31 1.63 7.84
C PRO A 119 -16.07 2.44 6.55
N VAL A 120 -15.24 3.48 6.61
CA VAL A 120 -14.89 4.29 5.43
C VAL A 120 -14.08 3.47 4.42
N VAL A 121 -13.08 2.71 4.90
CA VAL A 121 -12.26 1.84 4.03
C VAL A 121 -13.11 0.71 3.47
N ALA A 122 -14.01 0.14 4.28
CA ALA A 122 -14.96 -0.86 3.80
C ALA A 122 -15.88 -0.30 2.69
N ALA A 123 -16.38 0.93 2.83
CA ALA A 123 -17.21 1.55 1.81
C ALA A 123 -16.45 1.79 0.49
N ILE A 124 -15.20 2.28 0.57
CA ILE A 124 -14.34 2.45 -0.60
C ILE A 124 -14.03 1.11 -1.26
N ALA A 125 -13.73 0.08 -0.46
CA ALA A 125 -13.45 -1.26 -0.97
C ALA A 125 -14.68 -1.86 -1.67
N VAL A 126 -15.89 -1.63 -1.15
CA VAL A 126 -17.14 -2.02 -1.82
C VAL A 126 -17.27 -1.33 -3.18
N GLU A 127 -17.02 -0.03 -3.25
CA GLU A 127 -17.09 0.71 -4.51
C GLU A 127 -16.09 0.18 -5.53
N LEU A 128 -14.81 0.02 -5.13
CA LEU A 128 -13.76 -0.48 -6.03
C LEU A 128 -14.02 -1.93 -6.48
N LEU A 129 -14.54 -2.79 -5.61
CA LEU A 129 -14.88 -4.18 -5.93
C LEU A 129 -16.24 -4.32 -6.64
N SER A 130 -16.94 -3.21 -6.90
CA SER A 130 -18.14 -3.22 -7.74
C SER A 130 -17.81 -3.27 -9.23
N ASP A 131 -16.54 -3.01 -9.60
CA ASP A 131 -16.01 -3.35 -10.91
C ASP A 131 -15.89 -4.88 -11.04
N ASP A 132 -16.62 -5.46 -11.99
CA ASP A 132 -16.71 -6.90 -12.16
C ASP A 132 -15.38 -7.55 -12.57
N ASP A 133 -14.47 -6.77 -13.16
CA ASP A 133 -13.14 -7.22 -13.56
C ASP A 133 -12.18 -7.34 -12.36
N LEU A 134 -12.57 -6.85 -11.16
CA LEU A 134 -11.79 -7.01 -9.93
C LEU A 134 -12.26 -8.23 -9.12
N THR A 135 -11.31 -9.08 -8.77
CA THR A 135 -11.53 -10.27 -7.94
C THR A 135 -11.22 -10.01 -6.46
N ALA A 136 -10.22 -9.16 -6.19
CA ALA A 136 -9.76 -8.81 -4.86
C ALA A 136 -9.14 -7.40 -4.82
N LEU A 137 -8.98 -6.88 -3.61
CA LEU A 137 -8.36 -5.59 -3.33
C LEU A 137 -7.34 -5.76 -2.21
N LEU A 138 -6.08 -5.46 -2.50
CA LEU A 138 -5.04 -5.32 -1.49
C LEU A 138 -5.15 -3.91 -0.88
N VAL A 139 -5.56 -3.83 0.37
CA VAL A 139 -5.60 -2.57 1.12
C VAL A 139 -4.39 -2.49 2.02
N ILE A 140 -3.63 -1.40 1.92
CA ILE A 140 -2.44 -1.15 2.73
C ILE A 140 -2.62 0.16 3.46
N ARG A 141 -2.37 0.17 4.77
CA ARG A 141 -2.33 1.38 5.57
C ARG A 141 -0.91 1.61 6.06
N GLN A 142 -0.30 2.69 5.57
CA GLN A 142 0.98 3.17 6.06
C GLN A 142 0.77 4.20 7.17
N THR A 143 1.51 4.02 8.26
CA THR A 143 1.54 4.92 9.41
C THR A 143 2.90 5.62 9.42
N PRO A 144 2.93 6.96 9.33
CA PRO A 144 4.17 7.73 9.40
C PRO A 144 4.95 7.44 10.68
N PRO A 145 6.28 7.61 10.65
CA PRO A 145 7.08 7.54 11.87
C PRO A 145 6.70 8.66 12.85
N THR A 146 6.94 8.41 14.13
CA THR A 146 6.93 9.42 15.19
C THR A 146 8.32 9.49 15.82
N ALA A 147 8.51 10.36 16.82
CA ALA A 147 9.77 10.39 17.57
C ALA A 147 10.11 9.02 18.21
N ASP A 148 9.10 8.23 18.57
CA ASP A 148 9.25 6.99 19.33
C ASP A 148 8.98 5.73 18.50
N THR A 149 8.44 5.85 17.29
CA THR A 149 8.02 4.72 16.47
C THR A 149 8.51 4.86 15.03
N PRO A 150 9.10 3.81 14.43
CA PRO A 150 9.47 3.86 13.02
C PRO A 150 8.24 3.92 12.12
N ALA A 151 8.44 4.12 10.81
CA ALA A 151 7.37 3.96 9.84
C ALA A 151 6.87 2.51 9.85
N LEU A 152 5.56 2.32 9.91
CA LEU A 152 4.92 1.01 9.97
C LEU A 152 3.85 0.89 8.89
N ALA A 153 3.57 -0.33 8.45
CA ALA A 153 2.42 -0.60 7.59
C ALA A 153 1.70 -1.88 8.00
N ALA A 154 0.38 -1.88 7.82
CA ALA A 154 -0.49 -3.04 7.94
C ALA A 154 -1.24 -3.23 6.62
N ALA A 155 -1.61 -4.47 6.30
CA ALA A 155 -2.30 -4.76 5.05
C ALA A 155 -3.39 -5.82 5.21
N SER A 156 -4.40 -5.75 4.36
CA SER A 156 -5.46 -6.74 4.25
C SER A 156 -5.76 -7.02 2.79
N VAL A 157 -6.21 -8.24 2.51
CA VAL A 157 -6.75 -8.59 1.19
C VAL A 157 -8.26 -8.79 1.34
N LEU A 158 -9.02 -8.02 0.59
CA LEU A 158 -10.48 -8.04 0.59
C LEU A 158 -10.99 -8.64 -0.72
N SER A 159 -12.13 -9.32 -0.66
CA SER A 159 -12.81 -9.86 -1.85
C SER A 159 -14.32 -9.80 -1.64
N ARG A 160 -15.08 -9.99 -2.71
CA ARG A 160 -16.54 -10.11 -2.63
C ARG A 160 -16.91 -11.38 -1.85
N LYS A 161 -17.91 -11.29 -0.97
CA LYS A 161 -18.57 -12.49 -0.43
C LYS A 161 -19.35 -13.16 -1.56
N GLU A 162 -19.10 -14.44 -1.79
CA GLU A 162 -19.95 -15.24 -2.69
C GLU A 162 -21.39 -15.22 -2.17
N ARG A 163 -22.35 -15.04 -3.08
CA ARG A 163 -23.77 -15.23 -2.76
C ARG A 163 -23.99 -16.73 -2.57
N THR A 164 -24.16 -17.16 -1.33
CA THR A 164 -24.76 -18.47 -1.03
C THR A 164 -26.24 -18.45 -1.42
#